data_AF-A0AAX1ED44-F1
#
_entry.id   AF-A0AAX1ED44-F1
#
_cell.length_a   1.000
_cell.length_b   1.000
_cell.length_c   1.000
_cell.angle_alpha   90.00
_cell.angle_beta   90.00
_cell.angle_gamma   90.00
#
_symmetry.space_group_name_H-M   'P 1'
#
loop_
_entity.id
_entity.type
_entity.pdbx_description
1 polymer ?
#
loop_
_entity_poly.entity_id
_entity_poly.type
_entity_poly.pdbx_seq_one_letter_code
_entity_poly.pdbx_strand_id
1 'polypeptide(L)'
;MKLERMIELIEKNGFEEVIKSKKGMGIFEGREVLHFQKNSSRYLSPEVIQLGVSPADKEDVLPVFTKNVPQKLRDDIYNLMKNLSAELEHSALNPACL
;
A
#
# COMPACT_ATOMS: atom_id res chain seq x y z
N MET A 1 0.89 11.38 2.17
CA MET A 1 1.82 10.54 2.94
C MET A 1 1.79 9.09 2.42
N LYS A 2 2.64 8.15 2.86
CA LYS A 2 2.91 6.84 2.19
C LYS A 2 1.64 6.08 1.84
N LEU A 3 0.75 5.95 2.82
CA LEU A 3 -0.50 5.21 2.69
C LEU A 3 -1.39 5.79 1.57
N GLU A 4 -1.53 7.10 1.52
CA GLU A 4 -2.34 7.79 0.50
C GLU A 4 -1.78 7.55 -0.91
N ARG A 5 -0.46 7.66 -1.09
CA ARG A 5 0.20 7.39 -2.38
C ARG A 5 0.02 5.93 -2.82
N MET A 6 0.01 4.98 -1.88
CA MET A 6 -0.27 3.57 -2.17
C MET A 6 -1.72 3.37 -2.60
N ILE A 7 -2.68 3.97 -1.88
CA ILE A 7 -4.11 3.89 -2.22
C ILE A 7 -4.35 4.46 -3.62
N GLU A 8 -3.84 5.67 -3.91
CA GLU A 8 -3.96 6.31 -5.23
C GLU A 8 -3.37 5.42 -6.34
N LEU A 9 -2.20 4.80 -6.11
CA LEU A 9 -1.58 3.90 -7.07
C LEU A 9 -2.45 2.66 -7.33
N ILE A 10 -3.01 2.07 -6.27
CA ILE A 10 -3.86 0.88 -6.34
C ILE A 10 -5.15 1.20 -7.10
N GLU A 11 -5.83 2.29 -6.75
CA GLU A 11 -7.06 2.75 -7.40
C GLU A 11 -6.84 3.11 -8.87
N LYS A 12 -5.74 3.78 -9.20
CA LYS A 12 -5.37 4.09 -10.59
C LYS A 12 -5.15 2.85 -11.44
N ASN A 13 -4.80 1.71 -10.83
CA ASN A 13 -4.69 0.42 -11.52
C ASN A 13 -6.02 -0.34 -11.60
N GLY A 14 -7.13 0.27 -11.19
CA GLY A 14 -8.49 -0.24 -11.31
C GLY A 14 -8.86 -1.24 -10.23
N PHE A 15 -8.21 -1.18 -9.07
CA PHE A 15 -8.66 -1.89 -7.87
C PHE A 15 -9.60 -0.98 -7.07
N GLU A 16 -10.65 -1.55 -6.50
CA GLU A 16 -11.62 -0.82 -5.69
C GLU A 16 -11.47 -1.25 -4.23
N GLU A 17 -11.59 -0.31 -3.29
CA GLU A 17 -11.65 -0.63 -1.86
C GLU A 17 -12.98 -1.32 -1.54
N VAL A 18 -12.92 -2.56 -1.05
CA VAL A 18 -14.11 -3.36 -0.75
C VAL A 18 -14.37 -3.43 0.76
N ILE A 19 -13.31 -3.46 1.56
CA ILE A 19 -13.43 -3.61 3.01
C ILE A 19 -12.37 -2.77 3.72
N LYS A 20 -12.82 -2.04 4.74
CA LYS A 20 -11.97 -1.47 5.78
C LYS A 20 -12.24 -2.18 7.10
N SER A 21 -11.32 -3.03 7.54
CA SER A 21 -11.41 -3.71 8.84
C SER A 21 -10.57 -2.97 9.88
N LYS A 22 -11.17 -2.72 11.05
CA LYS A 22 -10.44 -2.17 12.22
C LYS A 22 -9.57 -3.21 12.94
N LYS A 23 -9.69 -4.49 12.57
CA LYS A 23 -8.93 -5.57 13.19
C LYS A 23 -8.51 -6.60 12.13
N GLY A 24 -7.23 -6.61 11.79
CA GLY A 24 -6.61 -7.65 10.98
C GLY A 24 -6.45 -8.96 11.75
N MET A 25 -6.31 -10.05 11.00
CA MET A 25 -6.05 -11.39 11.52
C MET A 25 -4.81 -12.00 10.83
N GLY A 26 -4.18 -12.99 11.47
CA GLY A 26 -2.98 -13.64 10.94
C GLY A 26 -1.83 -12.65 10.81
N ILE A 27 -1.28 -12.50 9.60
CA ILE A 27 -0.16 -11.57 9.33
C ILE A 27 -0.50 -10.09 9.58
N PHE A 28 -1.79 -9.76 9.73
CA PHE A 28 -2.27 -8.41 10.05
C PHE A 28 -2.75 -8.26 11.49
N GLU A 29 -2.45 -9.19 12.38
CA GLU A 29 -2.83 -9.07 13.79
C GLU A 29 -2.30 -7.76 14.40
N GLY A 30 -3.18 -7.01 15.06
CA GLY A 30 -2.87 -5.69 15.62
C GLY A 30 -2.87 -4.52 14.62
N ARG A 31 -3.18 -4.75 13.34
CA ARG A 31 -3.26 -3.71 12.30
C ARG A 31 -4.69 -3.49 11.80
N GLU A 32 -5.00 -2.27 11.36
CA GLU A 32 -6.17 -2.03 10.51
C GLU A 32 -5.88 -2.58 9.10
N VAL A 33 -6.89 -3.08 8.40
CA VAL A 33 -6.70 -3.67 7.06
C VAL A 33 -7.59 -2.96 6.05
N LEU A 34 -6.97 -2.42 5.01
CA LEU A 34 -7.63 -1.98 3.79
C LEU A 34 -7.57 -3.11 2.76
N HIS A 35 -8.71 -3.49 2.20
CA HIS A 35 -8.81 -4.58 1.23
C HIS A 35 -9.28 -4.03 -0.10
N PHE A 36 -8.46 -4.23 -1.13
CA PHE A 36 -8.71 -3.81 -2.50
C PHE A 36 -8.86 -5.01 -3.42
N GLN A 37 -9.86 -4.97 -4.29
CA GLN A 37 -10.14 -6.03 -5.22
C GLN A 37 -10.32 -5.50 -6.63
N LYS A 38 -9.81 -6.26 -7.61
CA LYS A 38 -10.09 -6.07 -9.02
C LYS A 38 -10.58 -7.38 -9.62
N ASN A 39 -11.80 -7.35 -10.14
CA ASN A 39 -12.34 -8.47 -10.90
C ASN A 39 -11.72 -8.44 -12.30
N SER A 40 -11.08 -9.53 -12.67
CA SER A 40 -10.41 -9.67 -13.97
C SER A 40 -11.12 -10.76 -14.74
N SER A 41 -11.60 -10.45 -15.95
CA SER A 41 -12.18 -11.47 -16.84
C SER A 41 -11.14 -12.49 -17.33
N ARG A 42 -9.84 -12.20 -17.17
CA ARG A 42 -8.73 -13.10 -17.53
C ARG A 42 -8.47 -14.21 -16.53
N TYR A 43 -8.86 -14.05 -15.26
CA TYR A 43 -8.54 -15.01 -14.20
C TYR A 43 -9.81 -15.49 -13.50
N LEU A 44 -9.82 -16.77 -13.13
CA LEU A 44 -10.93 -17.36 -12.36
C LEU A 44 -10.99 -16.82 -10.92
N SER A 45 -9.90 -16.24 -10.43
CA SER A 45 -9.80 -15.63 -9.10
C SER A 45 -9.59 -14.11 -9.21
N PRO A 46 -10.18 -13.32 -8.30
CA PRO A 46 -9.95 -11.88 -8.27
C PRO A 46 -8.49 -11.55 -7.97
N GLU A 47 -8.02 -10.41 -8.48
CA GLU A 47 -6.77 -9.80 -8.02
C GLU A 47 -7.08 -9.04 -6.73
N VAL A 48 -6.32 -9.32 -5.69
CA VAL A 48 -6.52 -8.76 -4.33
C VAL A 48 -5.22 -8.20 -3.78
N ILE A 49 -5.32 -7.00 -3.20
CA ILE A 49 -4.28 -6.29 -2.47
C ILE A 49 -4.81 -5.96 -1.07
N GLN A 50 -4.07 -6.32 -0.02
CA GLN A 50 -4.38 -5.92 1.35
C GLN A 50 -3.27 -5.06 1.91
N LEU A 51 -3.64 -3.93 2.52
CA LEU A 51 -2.71 -3.05 3.24
C LEU A 51 -3.01 -3.12 4.74
N GLY A 52 -2.07 -3.67 5.50
CA GLY A 52 -2.09 -3.67 6.95
C GLY A 52 -1.44 -2.41 7.51
N VAL A 53 -2.25 -1.52 8.09
CA VAL A 53 -1.82 -0.22 8.61
C VAL A 53 -1.70 -0.29 10.13
N SER A 54 -0.56 0.14 10.67
CA SER A 54 -0.41 0.25 12.12
C SER A 54 -1.35 1.33 12.68
N PRO A 55 -2.10 1.06 13.75
CA PRO A 55 -2.95 2.07 14.39
C PRO A 55 -2.14 3.19 15.04
N ALA A 56 -0.86 2.95 15.35
CA ALA A 56 0.04 3.93 15.97
C ALA A 56 0.77 4.81 14.94
N ASP A 57 1.00 4.29 13.73
CA ASP A 57 1.74 4.98 12.67
C ASP A 57 1.17 4.62 11.29
N LYS A 58 0.53 5.60 10.63
CA LYS A 58 -0.06 5.40 9.30
C LYS A 58 0.97 5.22 8.18
N GLU A 59 2.25 5.46 8.46
CA GLU A 59 3.36 5.24 7.53
C GLU A 59 3.98 3.83 7.65
N ASP A 60 3.64 3.09 8.70
CA ASP A 60 3.93 1.66 8.86
C ASP A 60 2.82 0.84 8.20
N VAL A 61 3.05 0.54 6.92
CA VAL A 61 2.13 -0.21 6.05
C VAL A 61 2.77 -1.51 5.62
N LEU A 62 2.07 -2.62 5.84
CA LEU A 62 2.41 -3.96 5.38
C LEU A 62 1.53 -4.36 4.19
N PRO A 63 2.05 -4.43 2.95
CA PRO A 63 1.25 -4.86 1.80
C PRO A 63 1.32 -6.37 1.59
N VAL A 64 0.20 -6.97 1.17
CA VAL A 64 0.07 -8.39 0.81
C VAL A 64 -0.72 -8.52 -0.47
N PHE A 65 -0.30 -9.44 -1.33
CA PHE A 65 -0.84 -9.58 -2.67
C PHE A 65 -1.22 -11.03 -2.97
N THR A 66 -2.26 -11.19 -3.77
CA THR A 66 -2.50 -12.44 -4.49
C THR A 66 -1.53 -12.59 -5.67
N LYS A 67 -1.31 -13.82 -6.11
CA LYS A 67 -0.29 -14.16 -7.14
C LYS A 67 -0.55 -13.48 -8.50
N ASN A 68 -1.81 -13.21 -8.83
CA ASN A 68 -2.27 -12.65 -10.09
C ASN A 68 -2.16 -11.12 -10.17
N VAL A 69 -1.86 -10.43 -9.06
CA VAL A 69 -1.54 -8.99 -9.11
C VAL A 69 -0.29 -8.79 -10.00
N PRO A 70 -0.29 -7.86 -10.98
CA PRO A 70 0.84 -7.63 -11.85
C PRO A 70 2.13 -7.35 -11.07
N GLN A 71 3.25 -7.98 -11.46
CA GLN A 71 4.51 -7.83 -10.75
C GLN A 71 4.98 -6.37 -10.68
N LYS A 72 4.83 -5.62 -11.79
CA LYS A 72 5.15 -4.19 -11.84
C LYS A 72 4.43 -3.39 -10.74
N LEU A 73 3.13 -3.64 -10.52
CA LEU A 73 2.36 -2.96 -9.48
C LEU A 73 2.86 -3.32 -8.07
N ARG A 74 3.23 -4.59 -7.84
CA ARG A 74 3.82 -5.02 -6.56
C ARG A 74 5.14 -4.30 -6.29
N ASP A 75 6.00 -4.23 -7.30
CA ASP A 75 7.31 -3.58 -7.19
C ASP A 75 7.17 -2.07 -6.94
N ASP A 76 6.24 -1.40 -7.63
CA ASP A 76 5.95 0.03 -7.42
C ASP A 76 5.46 0.30 -5.97
N ILE A 77 4.60 -0.56 -5.42
CA ILE A 77 4.15 -0.47 -4.02
C ILE A 77 5.33 -0.69 -3.05
N TYR A 78 6.19 -1.67 -3.29
CA TYR A 78 7.39 -1.88 -2.47
C TYR A 78 8.38 -0.72 -2.57
N ASN A 79 8.48 -0.05 -3.71
CA ASN A 79 9.32 1.14 -3.86
C ASN A 79 8.77 2.31 -3.04
N LEU A 80 7.45 2.49 -2.98
CA LEU A 80 6.82 3.47 -2.08
C LEU A 80 7.12 3.19 -0.60
N MET A 81 7.32 1.92 -0.22
CA MET A 81 7.78 1.58 1.14
C MET A 81 9.20 2.05 1.42
N LYS A 82 10.11 1.92 0.43
CA LYS A 82 11.54 2.22 0.56
C LYS A 82 11.86 3.72 0.44
N ASN A 83 11.14 4.45 -0.41
CA ASN A 83 11.56 5.77 -0.87
C ASN A 83 11.35 6.93 0.11
N LEU A 84 10.60 6.73 1.21
CA LEU A 84 10.42 7.79 2.21
C LEU A 84 11.65 8.02 3.09
N SER A 85 12.53 7.02 3.24
CA SER A 85 13.82 7.23 3.90
C SER A 85 14.75 8.14 3.08
N ALA A 86 14.60 8.17 1.74
CA ALA A 86 15.46 8.97 0.85
C ALA A 86 14.90 10.39 0.56
N GLU A 87 13.58 10.57 0.46
CA GLU A 87 12.97 11.90 0.25
C GLU A 87 13.10 12.81 1.48
N LEU A 88 13.12 12.26 2.70
CA LEU A 88 13.37 13.02 3.93
C LEU A 88 14.83 13.48 4.08
N GLU A 89 15.80 12.68 3.62
CA GLU A 89 17.21 13.07 3.63
C GLU A 89 17.50 14.21 2.63
N HIS A 90 16.85 14.20 1.45
CA HIS A 90 16.99 15.31 0.49
C HIS A 90 16.29 16.61 0.93
N SER A 91 15.25 16.51 1.77
CA SER A 91 14.53 17.68 2.29
C SER A 91 15.22 18.32 3.51
N ALA A 92 15.96 17.53 4.30
CA ALA A 92 16.72 18.02 5.47
C ALA A 92 18.09 18.62 5.11
N LEU A 93 18.56 18.43 3.87
CA LEU A 93 19.87 18.89 3.39
C LEU A 93 19.86 20.24 2.65
N ASN A 94 18.73 20.96 2.64
CA ASN A 94 18.68 22.30 2.07
C ASN A 94 18.39 23.38 3.14
N PRO A 95 19.38 23.77 3.96
CA PRO A 95 19.35 25.03 4.68
C PRO A 95 19.73 26.15 3.71
N ALA A 96 18.80 26.54 2.84
CA ALA A 96 18.89 27.76 2.02
C ALA A 96 17.46 28.28 1.86
N CYS A 97 17.03 29.40 2.45
CA CYS A 97 17.76 30.60 2.87
C CYS A 97 17.09 31.25 4.08
N LEU A 98 17.93 31.79 4.98
CA LEU A 98 17.66 33.00 5.76
C LEU A 98 17.51 34.20 4.81
#